data_AF-A0A7R9ZRV4-F1
#
_entry.id   AF-A0A7R9ZRV4-F1
#
_cell.length_a   1.000
_cell.length_b   1.000
_cell.length_c   1.000
_cell.angle_alpha   90.00
_cell.angle_beta   90.00
_cell.angle_gamma   90.00
#
_symmetry.space_group_name_H-M   'P 1'
#
loop_
_entity.id
_entity.type
_entity.pdbx_description
1 polymer ?
#
loop_
_entity_poly.entity_id
_entity_poly.type
_entity_poly.pdbx_seq_one_letter_code
_entity_poly.pdbx_strand_id
1 'polypeptide(L)'
;GHATFTPHMYMFDGIKAGCQTYEQTNQCSTLCTNSGRYCLMDPDSINGGVTGVDVVEESVRRLCIWDEYGKDGMGLEWWLYVEEFLYRCNDKHFTNEECIKDAMSAAGVSPSRIQACMEDSGGFEGNVENKIVESELAQKEATGVIVLPSFYVNKTPLRGAFTTAETFEAICAAFPDSSQPAVCKTCRYCRDVLECIKTEECAESLVEEPSNSVSTPVFVTSLVGLTVCLACIGIIQWQRSQRQMRAQIRGIMAEYQQVDATMKVETVGFDEDE
;
A
#
# COMPACT_ATOMS: atom_id res chain seq x y z
N GLY A 1 -17.30 -13.22 12.81
CA GLY A 1 -15.97 -12.67 13.10
C GLY A 1 -16.11 -11.18 13.31
N HIS A 2 -15.09 -10.53 13.86
CA HIS A 2 -15.05 -9.08 14.08
C HIS A 2 -13.83 -8.49 13.38
N ALA A 3 -13.93 -7.27 12.86
CA ALA A 3 -12.80 -6.55 12.26
C ALA A 3 -12.23 -5.57 13.29
N THR A 4 -10.91 -5.49 13.41
CA THR A 4 -10.24 -4.53 14.30
C THR A 4 -9.58 -3.43 13.48
N PHE A 5 -9.83 -2.19 13.87
CA PHE A 5 -9.15 -1.01 13.35
C PHE A 5 -7.90 -0.68 14.19
N THR A 6 -6.94 0.00 13.58
CA THR A 6 -5.84 0.69 14.28
C THR A 6 -5.45 1.91 13.44
N PRO A 7 -5.59 3.14 13.95
CA PRO A 7 -5.12 4.34 13.29
C PRO A 7 -3.60 4.47 13.42
N HIS A 8 -2.97 5.02 12.39
CA HIS A 8 -1.58 5.46 12.44
C HIS A 8 -1.48 6.89 11.93
N MET A 9 -0.64 7.70 12.56
CA MET A 9 -0.37 9.09 12.17
C MET A 9 1.03 9.20 11.59
N TYR A 10 1.12 9.74 10.38
CA TYR A 10 2.39 9.84 9.70
C TYR A 10 3.12 11.13 10.08
N MET A 11 4.23 11.00 10.80
CA MET A 11 5.22 12.06 10.99
C MET A 11 6.49 11.81 10.18
N PHE A 12 7.26 12.86 9.93
CA PHE A 12 8.64 12.79 9.45
C PHE A 12 9.62 12.81 10.63
N ASP A 13 10.65 11.98 10.52
CA ASP A 13 11.83 12.02 11.39
C ASP A 13 12.65 13.26 11.01
N GLY A 14 12.54 14.29 11.85
CA GLY A 14 13.19 15.57 11.68
C GLY A 14 14.71 15.49 11.85
N ILE A 15 15.23 14.54 12.62
CA ILE A 15 16.68 14.32 12.74
C ILE A 15 17.22 13.80 11.40
N LYS A 16 16.60 12.75 10.82
CA LYS A 16 16.96 12.21 9.49
C LYS A 16 16.73 13.24 8.37
N ALA A 17 15.74 14.12 8.49
CA ALA A 17 15.49 15.21 7.54
C ALA A 17 16.46 16.40 7.69
N GLY A 18 17.28 16.46 8.75
CA GLY A 18 18.18 17.57 9.00
C GLY A 18 17.48 18.83 9.55
N CYS A 19 16.38 18.69 10.28
CA CYS A 19 15.67 19.78 10.96
C CYS A 19 16.23 20.15 12.34
N GLN A 20 17.13 19.35 12.89
CA GLN A 20 17.85 19.64 14.13
C GLN A 20 19.32 19.99 13.84
N THR A 21 19.82 21.10 14.38
CA THR A 21 21.23 21.51 14.26
C THR A 21 22.13 20.72 15.22
N TYR A 22 23.46 20.86 15.08
CA TYR A 22 24.43 20.32 16.05
C TYR A 22 24.22 20.88 17.47
N GLU A 23 23.73 22.11 17.59
CA GLU A 23 23.39 22.76 18.87
C GLU A 23 22.00 22.35 19.40
N GLN A 24 21.36 21.35 18.78
CA GLN A 24 20.04 20.83 19.16
C GLN A 24 18.93 21.89 19.06
N THR A 25 19.06 22.81 18.12
CA THR A 25 18.06 23.82 17.79
C THR A 25 17.26 23.43 16.55
N ASN A 26 15.98 23.81 16.52
CA ASN A 26 15.08 23.57 15.40
C ASN A 26 15.38 24.59 14.27
N GLN A 27 15.81 24.12 13.10
CA GLN A 27 16.02 24.95 11.91
C GLN A 27 14.90 24.82 10.86
N CYS A 28 13.90 23.97 11.11
CA CYS A 28 12.68 23.85 10.30
C CYS A 28 11.50 24.64 10.89
N SER A 29 11.73 25.44 11.94
CA SER A 29 10.78 26.39 12.52
C SER A 29 9.40 25.75 12.82
N THR A 30 8.32 26.29 12.27
CA THR A 30 6.93 25.87 12.51
C THR A 30 6.57 24.50 11.95
N LEU A 31 7.49 23.81 11.26
CA LEU A 31 7.25 22.46 10.75
C LEU A 31 7.43 21.36 11.80
N CYS A 32 8.12 21.64 12.92
CA CYS A 32 8.61 20.60 13.81
C CYS A 32 8.52 20.93 15.30
N THR A 33 8.14 19.93 16.11
CA THR A 33 8.18 19.98 17.58
C THR A 33 9.53 19.46 18.10
N ASN A 34 9.69 19.49 19.43
CA ASN A 34 10.76 18.84 20.19
C ASN A 34 12.17 19.17 19.66
N SER A 35 12.50 20.47 19.52
CA SER A 35 13.78 20.93 18.95
C SER A 35 14.09 20.39 17.53
N GLY A 36 13.08 20.16 16.70
CA GLY A 36 13.26 19.71 15.31
C GLY A 36 13.31 18.19 15.15
N ARG A 37 12.86 17.41 16.15
CA ARG A 37 12.82 15.94 16.08
C ARG A 37 11.65 15.39 15.27
N TYR A 38 10.47 15.98 15.42
CA TYR A 38 9.23 15.43 14.85
C TYR A 38 8.58 16.48 13.97
N CYS A 39 8.37 16.16 12.70
CA CYS A 39 7.95 17.16 11.72
C CYS A 39 6.73 16.70 10.92
N LEU A 40 5.93 17.66 10.49
CA LEU A 40 4.94 17.50 9.44
C LEU A 40 5.08 18.62 8.42
N MET A 41 4.69 18.34 7.18
CA MET A 41 4.63 19.37 6.15
C MET A 41 3.46 20.30 6.45
N ASP A 42 3.73 21.61 6.39
CA ASP A 42 2.72 22.67 6.45
C ASP A 42 1.74 22.51 5.26
N PRO A 43 0.43 22.31 5.50
CA PRO A 43 -0.56 22.12 4.44
C PRO A 43 -0.86 23.41 3.64
N ASP A 44 -0.74 24.60 4.25
CA ASP A 44 -1.27 25.87 3.71
C ASP A 44 -0.18 26.89 3.33
N SER A 45 1.09 26.56 3.58
CA SER A 45 2.29 27.36 3.33
C SER A 45 2.51 28.55 4.25
N ILE A 46 3.75 29.05 4.19
CA ILE A 46 4.49 29.89 5.16
C ILE A 46 3.81 31.20 5.60
N ASN A 47 2.66 31.60 5.03
CA ASN A 47 2.02 32.91 5.22
C ASN A 47 0.77 32.92 6.11
N GLY A 48 0.64 31.95 7.02
CA GLY A 48 -0.34 31.95 8.10
C GLY A 48 -1.49 30.96 7.86
N GLY A 49 -1.47 29.88 8.64
CA GLY A 49 -2.40 28.76 8.56
C GLY A 49 -2.04 27.74 9.64
N VAL A 50 -2.55 26.51 9.51
CA VAL A 50 -2.19 25.38 10.39
C VAL A 50 -0.74 25.00 10.14
N THR A 51 0.09 24.99 11.19
CA THR A 51 1.52 24.69 11.08
C THR A 51 1.81 23.19 11.21
N GLY A 52 3.01 22.75 10.82
CA GLY A 52 3.43 21.36 11.03
C GLY A 52 3.47 20.96 12.50
N VAL A 53 3.79 21.89 13.40
CA VAL A 53 3.66 21.73 14.86
C VAL A 53 2.21 21.39 15.25
N ASP A 54 1.24 22.19 14.79
CA ASP A 54 -0.17 21.99 15.13
C ASP A 54 -0.68 20.62 14.68
N VAL A 55 -0.27 20.16 13.49
CA VAL A 55 -0.65 18.83 12.98
C VAL A 55 0.05 17.70 13.75
N VAL A 56 1.28 17.89 14.23
CA VAL A 56 1.95 16.93 15.14
C VAL A 56 1.17 16.81 16.45
N GLU A 57 0.76 17.93 17.05
CA GLU A 57 -0.01 17.92 18.30
C GLU A 57 -1.37 17.26 18.14
N GLU A 58 -2.14 17.58 17.09
CA GLU A 58 -3.43 16.95 16.80
C GLU A 58 -3.28 15.46 16.46
N SER A 59 -2.18 15.06 15.82
CA SER A 59 -1.86 13.65 15.57
C SER A 59 -1.61 12.89 16.88
N VAL A 60 -0.81 13.44 17.80
CA VAL A 60 -0.58 12.82 19.12
C VAL A 60 -1.87 12.81 19.95
N ARG A 61 -2.70 13.86 19.88
CA ARG A 61 -4.03 13.94 20.50
C ARG A 61 -4.93 12.80 20.03
N ARG A 62 -5.02 12.56 18.72
CA ARG A 62 -5.77 11.42 18.13
C ARG A 62 -5.23 10.07 18.58
N LEU A 63 -3.92 9.91 18.70
CA LEU A 63 -3.30 8.66 19.18
C LEU A 63 -3.57 8.43 20.68
N CYS A 64 -3.57 9.47 21.50
CA CYS A 64 -4.00 9.39 22.90
C CYS A 64 -5.47 9.01 23.05
N ILE A 65 -6.35 9.53 22.18
CA ILE A 65 -7.77 9.11 22.14
C ILE A 65 -7.87 7.63 21.73
N TRP A 66 -7.06 7.18 20.77
CA TRP A 66 -7.02 5.78 20.39
C TRP A 66 -6.51 4.87 21.51
N ASP A 67 -5.46 5.26 22.24
CA ASP A 67 -4.96 4.46 23.36
C ASP A 67 -6.01 4.35 24.47
N GLU A 68 -6.67 5.45 24.85
CA GLU A 68 -7.69 5.44 25.90
C GLU A 68 -8.97 4.69 25.50
N TYR A 69 -9.50 4.91 24.28
CA TYR A 69 -10.85 4.49 23.88
C TYR A 69 -10.88 3.39 22.79
N GLY A 70 -9.79 3.15 22.06
CA GLY A 70 -9.70 2.15 20.98
C GLY A 70 -9.46 0.70 21.43
N LYS A 71 -9.46 0.43 22.75
CA LYS A 71 -9.12 -0.87 23.34
C LYS A 71 -10.08 -2.01 22.99
N ASP A 72 -11.27 -1.70 22.47
CA ASP A 72 -12.24 -2.67 21.94
C ASP A 72 -11.95 -3.10 20.48
N GLY A 73 -11.01 -2.42 19.81
CA GLY A 73 -10.68 -2.61 18.40
C GLY A 73 -11.61 -1.91 17.42
N MET A 74 -12.60 -1.13 17.87
CA MET A 74 -13.43 -0.26 17.05
C MET A 74 -13.09 1.21 17.28
N GLY A 75 -12.97 1.63 18.54
CA GLY A 75 -12.73 3.00 18.98
C GLY A 75 -13.79 3.97 18.47
N LEU A 76 -15.07 3.74 18.83
CA LEU A 76 -16.19 4.56 18.38
C LEU A 76 -15.98 6.05 18.73
N GLU A 77 -15.52 6.34 19.95
CA GLU A 77 -15.20 7.68 20.44
C GLU A 77 -14.05 8.33 19.65
N TRP A 78 -13.13 7.54 19.09
CA TRP A 78 -12.08 8.05 18.21
C TRP A 78 -12.65 8.50 16.87
N TRP A 79 -13.53 7.70 16.26
CA TRP A 79 -14.19 8.07 15.01
C TRP A 79 -15.10 9.29 15.18
N LEU A 80 -15.89 9.32 16.26
CA LEU A 80 -16.73 10.47 16.62
C LEU A 80 -15.90 11.73 16.87
N TYR A 81 -14.73 11.62 17.55
CA TYR A 81 -13.84 12.76 17.74
C TYR A 81 -13.31 13.30 16.41
N VAL A 82 -12.88 12.42 15.49
CA VAL A 82 -12.40 12.85 14.18
C VAL A 82 -13.51 13.53 13.37
N GLU A 83 -14.75 13.01 13.41
CA GLU A 83 -15.90 13.64 12.75
C GLU A 83 -16.25 15.00 13.36
N GLU A 84 -16.40 15.08 14.69
CA GLU A 84 -16.72 16.32 15.41
C GLU A 84 -15.61 17.37 15.30
N PHE A 85 -14.33 16.97 15.30
CA PHE A 85 -13.21 17.86 15.06
C PHE A 85 -13.23 18.41 13.64
N LEU A 86 -13.41 17.57 12.62
CA LEU A 86 -13.47 18.04 11.22
C LEU A 86 -14.70 18.92 10.95
N TYR A 87 -15.81 18.69 11.67
CA TYR A 87 -17.01 19.50 11.58
C TYR A 87 -16.87 20.87 12.27
N ARG A 88 -16.30 20.93 13.48
CA ARG A 88 -16.20 22.15 14.29
C ARG A 88 -14.92 22.93 14.03
N CYS A 89 -13.79 22.24 14.05
CA CYS A 89 -12.44 22.80 14.13
C CYS A 89 -11.78 22.83 12.74
N ASN A 90 -12.44 23.54 11.82
CA ASN A 90 -11.87 23.89 10.52
C ASN A 90 -10.55 24.67 10.65
N ASP A 91 -9.86 24.91 9.55
CA ASP A 91 -8.52 25.51 9.48
C ASP A 91 -8.31 26.79 10.33
N LYS A 92 -9.37 27.58 10.59
CA LYS A 92 -9.32 28.79 11.44
C LYS A 92 -9.40 28.50 12.95
N HIS A 93 -9.89 27.32 13.31
CA HIS A 93 -10.15 26.85 14.67
C HIS A 93 -9.42 25.54 15.00
N PHE A 94 -8.53 25.07 14.12
CA PHE A 94 -7.77 23.82 14.27
C PHE A 94 -6.99 23.75 15.60
N THR A 95 -6.42 24.87 16.04
CA THR A 95 -5.69 25.03 17.32
C THR A 95 -6.54 25.63 18.43
N ASN A 96 -7.85 25.80 18.23
CA ASN A 96 -8.72 26.44 19.19
C ASN A 96 -9.10 25.46 20.32
N GLU A 97 -8.50 25.68 21.49
CA GLU A 97 -8.70 24.89 22.71
C GLU A 97 -10.16 24.70 23.15
N GLU A 98 -11.06 25.65 22.89
CA GLU A 98 -12.49 25.54 23.20
C GLU A 98 -13.18 24.61 22.19
N CYS A 99 -12.91 24.79 20.89
CA CYS A 99 -13.37 23.91 19.82
C CYS A 99 -12.94 22.45 20.03
N ILE A 100 -11.68 22.22 20.37
CA ILE A 100 -11.12 20.88 20.63
C ILE A 100 -11.84 20.22 21.81
N LYS A 101 -12.10 20.97 22.90
CA LYS A 101 -12.83 20.46 24.08
C LYS A 101 -14.29 20.19 23.78
N ASP A 102 -14.94 20.99 22.94
CA ASP A 102 -16.30 20.75 22.47
C ASP A 102 -16.38 19.50 21.59
N ALA A 103 -15.43 19.29 20.67
CA ALA A 103 -15.36 18.09 19.83
C ALA A 103 -15.13 16.83 20.68
N MET A 104 -14.21 16.88 21.66
CA MET A 104 -14.03 15.78 22.62
C MET A 104 -15.30 15.50 23.41
N SER A 105 -15.95 16.55 23.93
CA SER A 105 -17.16 16.41 24.76
C SER A 105 -18.33 15.82 23.97
N ALA A 106 -18.49 16.20 22.70
CA ALA A 106 -19.48 15.63 21.79
C ALA A 106 -19.20 14.14 21.49
N ALA A 107 -17.92 13.77 21.36
CA ALA A 107 -17.47 12.40 21.12
C ALA A 107 -17.43 11.50 22.36
N GLY A 108 -17.76 12.01 23.55
CA GLY A 108 -17.65 11.26 24.82
C GLY A 108 -16.22 11.12 25.38
N VAL A 109 -15.25 11.83 24.78
CA VAL A 109 -13.84 11.82 25.16
C VAL A 109 -13.59 12.79 26.33
N SER A 110 -12.81 12.36 27.32
CA SER A 110 -12.48 13.16 28.50
C SER A 110 -11.23 14.03 28.26
N PRO A 111 -11.34 15.37 28.18
CA PRO A 111 -10.20 16.22 27.81
C PRO A 111 -9.03 16.14 28.79
N SER A 112 -9.29 15.95 30.09
CA SER A 112 -8.24 15.84 31.10
C SER A 112 -7.42 14.55 30.98
N ARG A 113 -8.01 13.46 30.50
CA ARG A 113 -7.25 12.22 30.23
C ARG A 113 -6.36 12.35 29.01
N ILE A 114 -6.88 12.96 27.95
CA ILE A 114 -6.11 13.18 26.72
C ILE A 114 -4.95 14.14 26.98
N GLN A 115 -5.19 15.23 27.72
CA GLN A 115 -4.12 16.14 28.15
C GLN A 115 -3.04 15.40 28.95
N ALA A 116 -3.42 14.58 29.94
CA ALA A 116 -2.46 13.79 30.71
C ALA A 116 -1.65 12.81 29.84
N CYS A 117 -2.29 12.13 28.88
CA CYS A 117 -1.60 11.26 27.91
C CYS A 117 -0.61 12.05 27.03
N MET A 118 -1.00 13.25 26.55
CA MET A 118 -0.13 14.11 25.75
C MET A 118 1.08 14.59 26.56
N GLU A 119 0.91 14.90 27.84
CA GLU A 119 2.01 15.24 28.76
C GLU A 119 2.91 14.03 29.07
N ASP A 120 2.33 12.87 29.45
CA ASP A 120 3.04 11.62 29.77
C ASP A 120 3.82 11.03 28.57
N SER A 121 3.41 11.37 27.35
CA SER A 121 4.12 11.04 26.12
C SER A 121 5.52 11.69 26.05
N GLY A 122 5.72 12.82 26.73
CA GLY A 122 6.94 13.63 26.69
C GLY A 122 6.69 15.08 26.26
N GLY A 123 5.48 15.42 25.81
CA GLY A 123 5.13 16.75 25.31
C GLY A 123 5.83 17.12 24.00
N PHE A 124 5.80 18.42 23.68
CA PHE A 124 6.22 18.98 22.39
C PHE A 124 7.42 19.94 22.46
N GLU A 125 7.91 20.22 23.66
CA GLU A 125 8.88 21.29 23.94
C GLU A 125 10.29 20.79 24.27
N GLY A 126 11.30 21.50 23.77
CA GLY A 126 12.72 21.18 23.99
C GLY A 126 13.19 19.86 23.36
N ASN A 127 14.47 19.49 23.53
CA ASN A 127 15.05 18.31 22.89
C ASN A 127 14.77 17.00 23.67
N VAL A 128 13.50 16.69 23.92
CA VAL A 128 13.04 15.46 24.59
C VAL A 128 12.30 14.54 23.64
N GLU A 129 12.31 13.25 23.93
CA GLU A 129 11.62 12.24 23.13
C GLU A 129 10.13 12.16 23.45
N ASN A 130 9.30 12.14 22.40
CA ASN A 130 7.87 11.88 22.52
C ASN A 130 7.60 10.41 22.18
N LYS A 131 7.28 9.60 23.20
CA LYS A 131 7.14 8.14 23.10
C LYS A 131 6.10 7.70 22.07
N ILE A 132 5.02 8.47 21.91
CA ILE A 132 3.95 8.18 20.95
C ILE A 132 4.49 8.38 19.53
N VAL A 133 5.18 9.50 19.28
CA VAL A 133 5.76 9.78 17.96
C VAL A 133 6.90 8.81 17.61
N GLU A 134 7.76 8.46 18.57
CA GLU A 134 8.80 7.43 18.36
C GLU A 134 8.19 6.07 17.95
N SER A 135 7.08 5.68 18.58
CA SER A 135 6.35 4.44 18.20
C SER A 135 5.78 4.52 16.78
N GLU A 136 5.24 5.65 16.36
CA GLU A 136 4.72 5.83 15.00
C GLU A 136 5.84 5.89 13.95
N LEU A 137 6.97 6.55 14.25
CA LEU A 137 8.16 6.53 13.38
C LEU A 137 8.71 5.11 13.20
N ALA A 138 8.80 4.32 14.28
CA ALA A 138 9.23 2.94 14.22
C ALA A 138 8.26 2.05 13.41
N GLN A 139 6.94 2.24 13.59
CA GLN A 139 5.93 1.50 12.83
C GLN A 139 5.92 1.88 11.34
N LYS A 140 6.08 3.16 11.01
CA LYS A 140 6.28 3.65 9.64
C LYS A 140 7.50 3.00 8.98
N GLU A 141 8.64 2.94 9.68
CA GLU A 141 9.85 2.30 9.16
C GLU A 141 9.65 0.78 8.97
N ALA A 142 8.98 0.10 9.91
CA ALA A 142 8.68 -1.33 9.84
C ALA A 142 7.65 -1.71 8.76
N THR A 143 6.71 -0.82 8.42
CA THR A 143 5.66 -1.04 7.41
C THR A 143 6.05 -0.56 6.01
N GLY A 144 7.06 0.31 5.90
CA GLY A 144 7.51 0.87 4.62
C GLY A 144 6.51 1.84 3.97
N VAL A 145 5.65 2.49 4.76
CA VAL A 145 4.67 3.47 4.26
C VAL A 145 5.41 4.70 3.70
N ILE A 146 5.25 4.95 2.40
CA ILE A 146 5.81 6.10 1.69
C ILE A 146 4.77 6.93 0.91
N VAL A 147 3.52 6.49 0.84
CA VAL A 147 2.40 7.20 0.19
C VAL A 147 1.27 7.36 1.21
N LEU A 148 0.61 8.52 1.21
CA LEU A 148 -0.54 8.81 2.08
C LEU A 148 -1.77 9.24 1.25
N PRO A 149 -2.99 8.96 1.74
CA PRO A 149 -3.29 7.97 2.78
C PRO A 149 -2.87 6.56 2.32
N SER A 150 -2.69 5.64 3.27
CA SER A 150 -2.48 4.21 2.99
C SER A 150 -3.41 3.41 3.90
N PHE A 151 -4.10 2.42 3.33
CA PHE A 151 -4.99 1.52 4.06
C PHE A 151 -4.49 0.08 3.93
N TYR A 152 -4.52 -0.68 5.04
CA TYR A 152 -4.02 -2.05 5.09
C TYR A 152 -5.09 -2.97 5.66
N VAL A 153 -5.32 -4.11 5.00
CA VAL A 153 -6.16 -5.19 5.54
C VAL A 153 -5.25 -6.39 5.80
N ASN A 154 -5.17 -6.84 7.05
CA ASN A 154 -4.28 -7.93 7.48
C ASN A 154 -2.84 -7.80 6.94
N LYS A 155 -2.23 -6.61 7.11
CA LYS A 155 -0.88 -6.23 6.63
C LYS A 155 -0.71 -6.19 5.11
N THR A 156 -1.77 -6.37 4.32
CA THR A 156 -1.75 -6.21 2.86
C THR A 156 -2.24 -4.81 2.51
N PRO A 157 -1.45 -3.98 1.79
CA PRO A 157 -1.90 -2.65 1.38
C PRO A 157 -3.01 -2.75 0.34
N LEU A 158 -4.11 -2.04 0.58
CA LEU A 158 -5.15 -1.81 -0.42
C LEU A 158 -4.59 -0.87 -1.50
N ARG A 159 -4.84 -1.18 -2.78
CA ARG A 159 -4.33 -0.42 -3.93
C ARG A 159 -5.51 0.13 -4.74
N GLY A 160 -5.40 1.39 -5.15
CA GLY A 160 -6.42 2.07 -5.95
C GLY A 160 -7.10 3.18 -5.16
N ALA A 161 -8.36 3.44 -5.48
CA ALA A 161 -9.19 4.35 -4.70
C ALA A 161 -9.62 3.71 -3.37
N PHE A 162 -9.86 4.54 -2.36
CA PHE A 162 -10.45 4.14 -1.08
C PHE A 162 -11.90 4.61 -1.01
N THR A 163 -12.76 4.21 -1.96
CA THR A 163 -14.19 4.44 -1.79
C THR A 163 -14.76 3.44 -0.78
N THR A 164 -15.96 3.69 -0.29
CA THR A 164 -16.66 2.79 0.62
C THR A 164 -16.80 1.37 0.03
N ALA A 165 -16.97 1.24 -1.30
CA ALA A 165 -17.17 -0.04 -1.95
C ALA A 165 -15.89 -0.90 -1.96
N GLU A 166 -14.73 -0.36 -2.40
CA GLU A 166 -13.49 -1.15 -2.40
C GLU A 166 -13.01 -1.46 -0.97
N THR A 167 -13.19 -0.51 -0.05
CA THR A 167 -12.82 -0.69 1.37
C THR A 167 -13.67 -1.78 2.02
N PHE A 168 -14.99 -1.77 1.80
CA PHE A 168 -15.91 -2.81 2.26
C PHE A 168 -15.58 -4.18 1.66
N GLU A 169 -15.37 -4.26 0.34
CA GLU A 169 -15.02 -5.53 -0.29
C GLU A 169 -13.69 -6.09 0.25
N ALA A 170 -12.67 -5.25 0.42
CA ALA A 170 -11.37 -5.67 0.94
C ALA A 170 -11.47 -6.23 2.38
N ILE A 171 -12.25 -5.57 3.25
CA ILE A 171 -12.50 -6.05 4.62
C ILE A 171 -13.29 -7.37 4.59
N CYS A 172 -14.35 -7.44 3.79
CA CYS A 172 -15.21 -8.62 3.71
C CYS A 172 -14.50 -9.85 3.10
N ALA A 173 -13.59 -9.64 2.14
CA ALA A 173 -12.76 -10.70 1.54
C ALA A 173 -11.65 -11.22 2.47
N ALA A 174 -11.30 -10.47 3.53
CA ALA A 174 -10.30 -10.88 4.51
C ALA A 174 -10.84 -11.82 5.62
N PHE A 175 -12.16 -12.00 5.70
CA PHE A 175 -12.77 -13.01 6.56
C PHE A 175 -12.81 -14.37 5.86
N PRO A 176 -12.49 -15.49 6.55
CA PRO A 176 -12.81 -16.82 6.04
C PRO A 176 -14.33 -17.04 6.05
N ASP A 177 -14.84 -17.78 5.05
CA ASP A 177 -16.27 -17.99 4.76
C ASP A 177 -17.12 -18.40 5.96
N SER A 178 -16.54 -19.16 6.89
CA SER A 178 -17.17 -19.65 8.12
C SER A 178 -17.40 -18.58 9.19
N SER A 179 -16.76 -17.42 9.06
CA SER A 179 -16.78 -16.34 10.05
C SER A 179 -17.17 -14.97 9.49
N GLN A 180 -17.39 -14.88 8.17
CA GLN A 180 -17.76 -13.64 7.49
C GLN A 180 -19.09 -13.07 8.02
N PRO A 181 -19.17 -11.77 8.38
CA PRO A 181 -20.41 -11.11 8.79
C PRO A 181 -21.53 -11.20 7.75
N ALA A 182 -22.80 -11.17 8.17
CA ALA A 182 -23.95 -11.25 7.26
C ALA A 182 -24.00 -10.09 6.26
N VAL A 183 -23.70 -8.87 6.72
CA VAL A 183 -23.63 -7.64 5.89
C VAL A 183 -22.73 -7.80 4.67
N CYS A 184 -21.61 -8.54 4.78
CA CYS A 184 -20.69 -8.83 3.69
C CYS A 184 -21.29 -9.67 2.55
N LYS A 185 -22.40 -10.36 2.79
CA LYS A 185 -23.14 -11.12 1.78
C LYS A 185 -24.31 -10.29 1.25
N THR A 186 -25.04 -9.60 2.13
CA THR A 186 -26.16 -8.73 1.77
C THR A 186 -25.71 -7.57 0.87
N CYS A 187 -24.72 -6.78 1.31
CA CYS A 187 -24.37 -5.51 0.65
C CYS A 187 -23.37 -5.64 -0.52
N ARG A 188 -22.85 -6.85 -0.80
CA ARG A 188 -21.78 -7.07 -1.80
C ARG A 188 -22.11 -6.59 -3.20
N TYR A 189 -23.39 -6.67 -3.59
CA TYR A 189 -23.87 -6.39 -4.96
C TYR A 189 -24.77 -5.15 -5.02
N CYS A 190 -24.72 -4.31 -3.98
CA CYS A 190 -25.65 -3.21 -3.81
C CYS A 190 -25.02 -1.89 -4.27
N ARG A 191 -25.77 -1.10 -5.04
CA ARG A 191 -25.26 0.13 -5.68
C ARG A 191 -24.75 1.13 -4.63
N ASP A 192 -25.50 1.29 -3.55
CA ASP A 192 -25.08 2.06 -2.39
C ASP A 192 -24.73 1.09 -1.24
N VAL A 193 -23.44 0.81 -1.13
CA VAL A 193 -22.88 -0.03 -0.06
C VAL A 193 -23.00 0.67 1.30
N LEU A 194 -22.88 2.01 1.35
CA LEU A 194 -22.94 2.77 2.59
C LEU A 194 -24.35 2.76 3.19
N GLU A 195 -25.37 2.95 2.35
CA GLU A 195 -26.75 2.90 2.80
C GLU A 195 -27.13 1.48 3.23
N CYS A 196 -26.74 0.45 2.46
CA CYS A 196 -26.98 -0.94 2.85
C CYS A 196 -26.33 -1.33 4.20
N ILE A 197 -25.15 -0.80 4.52
CA ILE A 197 -24.52 -1.03 5.84
C ILE A 197 -25.34 -0.42 6.98
N LYS A 198 -26.06 0.69 6.73
CA LYS A 198 -26.89 1.37 7.75
C LYS A 198 -28.26 0.74 7.93
N THR A 199 -28.88 0.28 6.86
CA THR A 199 -30.25 -0.26 6.85
C THR A 199 -30.31 -1.78 6.95
N GLU A 200 -29.20 -2.46 6.68
CA GLU A 200 -29.11 -3.90 6.36
C GLU A 200 -29.96 -4.32 5.13
N GLU A 201 -30.41 -3.37 4.31
CA GLU A 201 -31.30 -3.58 3.16
C GLU A 201 -30.76 -2.91 1.88
N CYS A 202 -30.88 -3.60 0.75
CA CYS A 202 -30.47 -3.05 -0.56
C CYS A 202 -31.65 -2.49 -1.34
N ALA A 203 -31.72 -1.15 -1.42
CA ALA A 203 -32.60 -0.46 -2.37
C ALA A 203 -32.15 -0.75 -3.82
N GLU A 204 -32.92 -1.59 -4.51
CA GLU A 204 -32.66 -2.07 -5.89
C GLU A 204 -31.24 -2.63 -6.11
N SER A 205 -31.05 -3.90 -5.75
CA SER A 205 -29.96 -4.71 -6.29
C SER A 205 -29.96 -4.66 -7.82
N LEU A 206 -28.79 -4.40 -8.43
CA LEU A 206 -28.55 -4.83 -9.79
C LEU A 206 -28.52 -6.37 -9.77
N VAL A 207 -29.65 -7.00 -10.07
CA VAL A 207 -29.71 -8.44 -10.40
C VAL A 207 -29.15 -8.64 -11.80
N GLU A 208 -27.86 -8.34 -11.95
CA GLU A 208 -27.03 -9.03 -12.92
C GLU A 208 -26.24 -10.08 -12.13
N GLU A 209 -26.83 -11.28 -12.08
CA GLU A 209 -26.06 -12.52 -11.89
C GLU A 209 -24.80 -12.43 -12.75
N PRO A 210 -23.58 -12.42 -12.17
CA PRO A 210 -22.36 -12.36 -12.97
C PRO A 210 -22.20 -13.70 -13.67
N SER A 211 -22.78 -13.81 -14.86
CA SER A 211 -22.65 -14.94 -15.80
C SER A 211 -21.24 -15.04 -16.42
N ASN A 212 -20.23 -14.63 -15.65
CA ASN A 212 -18.80 -14.75 -15.93
C ASN A 212 -18.23 -16.13 -15.54
N SER A 213 -19.05 -17.18 -15.58
CA SER A 213 -18.52 -18.52 -15.83
C SER A 213 -18.34 -18.67 -17.35
N VAL A 214 -17.14 -18.30 -17.84
CA VAL A 214 -16.72 -18.69 -19.19
C VAL A 214 -16.83 -20.20 -19.26
N SER A 215 -17.75 -20.70 -20.08
CA SER A 215 -18.04 -22.13 -20.07
C SER A 215 -16.75 -22.92 -20.31
N THR A 216 -16.52 -23.96 -19.51
CA THR A 216 -15.33 -24.81 -19.61
C THR A 216 -14.98 -25.23 -21.04
N PRO A 217 -15.91 -25.58 -21.95
CA PRO A 217 -15.56 -25.83 -23.35
C PRO A 217 -15.02 -24.60 -24.10
N VAL A 218 -15.51 -23.37 -23.84
CA VAL A 218 -15.01 -22.15 -24.50
C VAL A 218 -13.60 -21.79 -24.01
N PHE A 219 -13.32 -21.94 -22.72
CA PHE A 219 -11.97 -21.73 -22.18
C PHE A 219 -10.97 -22.79 -22.70
N VAL A 220 -11.35 -24.08 -22.69
CA VAL A 220 -10.48 -25.16 -23.18
C VAL A 220 -10.22 -25.04 -24.69
N THR A 221 -11.24 -24.73 -25.50
CA THR A 221 -11.06 -24.59 -26.96
C THR A 221 -10.20 -23.40 -27.34
N SER A 222 -10.34 -22.25 -26.66
CA SER A 222 -9.48 -21.09 -26.90
C SER A 222 -8.03 -21.33 -26.48
N LEU A 223 -7.78 -21.98 -25.33
CA LEU A 223 -6.44 -22.35 -24.87
C LEU A 223 -5.77 -23.36 -25.80
N VAL A 224 -6.48 -24.41 -26.23
CA VAL A 224 -5.98 -25.39 -27.21
C VAL A 224 -5.73 -24.72 -28.57
N GLY A 225 -6.62 -23.82 -29.03
CA GLY A 225 -6.42 -23.06 -30.26
C GLY A 225 -5.14 -22.22 -30.24
N LEU A 226 -4.91 -21.47 -29.17
CA LEU A 226 -3.70 -20.64 -29.02
C LEU A 226 -2.42 -21.47 -28.95
N THR A 227 -2.41 -22.57 -28.17
CA THR A 227 -1.24 -23.45 -28.08
C THR A 227 -0.91 -24.13 -29.41
N VAL A 228 -1.92 -24.58 -30.18
CA VAL A 228 -1.71 -25.11 -31.54
C VAL A 228 -1.19 -24.04 -32.49
N CYS A 229 -1.74 -22.81 -32.46
CA CYS A 229 -1.24 -21.70 -33.28
C CYS A 229 0.23 -21.38 -32.99
N LEU A 230 0.62 -21.28 -31.72
CA LEU A 230 2.01 -21.04 -31.32
C LEU A 230 2.94 -22.20 -31.69
N ALA A 231 2.49 -23.46 -31.53
CA ALA A 231 3.25 -24.63 -31.96
C ALA A 231 3.46 -24.66 -33.49
N CYS A 232 2.43 -24.36 -34.28
CA CYS A 232 2.52 -24.24 -35.73
C CYS A 232 3.50 -23.14 -36.16
N ILE A 233 3.42 -21.95 -35.54
CA ILE A 233 4.38 -20.86 -35.78
C ILE A 233 5.80 -21.29 -35.42
N GLY A 234 5.99 -21.94 -34.27
CA GLY A 234 7.28 -22.48 -33.83
C GLY A 234 7.86 -23.51 -34.81
N ILE A 235 7.05 -24.46 -35.29
CA ILE A 235 7.47 -25.46 -36.29
C ILE A 235 7.84 -24.78 -37.62
N ILE A 236 7.07 -23.79 -38.08
CA ILE A 236 7.37 -23.04 -39.31
C ILE A 236 8.68 -22.26 -39.17
N GLN A 237 8.91 -21.59 -38.04
CA GLN A 237 10.16 -20.87 -37.77
C GLN A 237 11.36 -21.83 -37.65
N TRP A 238 11.20 -22.96 -36.95
CA TRP A 238 12.23 -23.99 -36.83
C TRP A 238 12.59 -24.61 -38.20
N GLN A 239 11.60 -24.93 -39.04
CA GLN A 239 11.84 -25.38 -40.41
C GLN A 239 12.53 -24.33 -41.28
N ARG A 240 12.21 -23.03 -41.11
CA ARG A 240 12.91 -21.94 -41.80
C ARG A 240 14.37 -21.82 -41.34
N SER A 241 14.62 -21.85 -40.03
CA SER A 241 15.96 -21.84 -39.43
C SER A 241 16.82 -23.01 -39.92
N GLN A 242 16.28 -24.23 -39.93
CA GLN A 242 16.97 -25.42 -40.45
C GLN A 242 17.34 -25.29 -41.94
N ARG A 243 16.53 -24.61 -42.77
CA ARG A 243 16.88 -24.32 -44.17
C ARG A 243 18.04 -23.32 -44.27
N GLN A 244 18.09 -22.31 -43.40
CA GLN A 244 19.18 -21.32 -43.35
C GLN A 244 20.49 -21.95 -42.87
N MET A 245 20.47 -22.76 -41.80
CA MET A 245 21.67 -23.45 -41.30
C MET A 245 22.27 -24.41 -42.34
N ARG A 246 21.43 -25.12 -43.12
CA ARG A 246 21.90 -25.97 -44.23
C ARG A 246 22.60 -25.19 -45.35
N ALA A 247 22.34 -23.89 -45.52
CA ALA A 247 23.06 -23.06 -46.48
C ALA A 247 24.45 -22.67 -45.94
N GLN A 248 24.55 -22.28 -44.67
CA GLN A 248 25.83 -21.94 -44.04
C GLN A 248 26.77 -23.15 -43.92
N ILE A 249 26.25 -24.34 -43.57
CA ILE A 249 27.06 -25.57 -43.48
C ILE A 249 27.64 -25.96 -44.85
N ARG A 250 26.92 -25.75 -45.96
CA ARG A 250 27.48 -25.96 -47.31
C ARG A 250 28.59 -24.96 -47.66
N GLY A 251 28.45 -23.70 -47.23
CA GLY A 251 29.50 -22.69 -47.39
C GLY A 251 30.78 -23.10 -46.67
N ILE A 252 30.67 -23.54 -45.41
CA ILE A 252 31.80 -23.99 -44.60
C ILE A 252 32.41 -25.29 -45.14
N MET A 253 31.61 -26.28 -45.54
CA MET A 253 32.13 -27.54 -46.09
C MET A 253 32.89 -27.37 -47.42
N ALA A 254 32.54 -26.36 -48.23
CA ALA A 254 33.29 -26.04 -49.45
C ALA A 254 34.72 -25.53 -49.17
N GLU A 255 34.94 -24.92 -47.99
CA GLU A 255 36.23 -24.41 -47.56
C GLU A 255 37.15 -25.55 -47.07
N TYR A 256 36.61 -26.50 -46.30
CA TYR A 256 37.36 -27.68 -45.85
C TYR A 256 37.77 -28.63 -46.99
N GLN A 257 37.00 -28.72 -48.07
CA GLN A 257 37.29 -29.63 -49.19
C GLN A 257 38.55 -29.25 -49.99
N GLN A 258 39.07 -28.02 -49.86
CA GLN A 258 40.36 -27.62 -50.44
C GLN A 258 41.57 -27.97 -49.57
N VAL A 259 41.37 -28.21 -48.27
CA VAL A 259 42.45 -28.52 -47.32
C VAL A 259 42.89 -29.98 -47.43
N ASP A 260 41.94 -30.92 -47.57
CA ASP A 260 42.27 -32.35 -47.77
C ASP A 260 43.02 -32.61 -49.09
N ALA A 261 42.78 -31.81 -50.13
CA ALA A 261 43.45 -31.92 -51.41
C ALA A 261 44.93 -31.48 -51.39
N THR A 262 45.35 -30.72 -50.37
CA THR A 262 46.72 -30.21 -50.22
C THR A 262 47.56 -30.98 -49.19
N MET A 263 46.99 -32.00 -48.53
CA MET A 263 47.62 -32.68 -47.39
C MET A 263 47.90 -34.20 -47.58
N LYS A 264 48.00 -34.68 -48.83
CA LYS A 264 48.52 -36.02 -49.16
C LYS A 264 49.75 -35.96 -50.07
N VAL A 265 50.91 -35.83 -49.43
CA VAL A 265 52.24 -36.03 -50.03
C VAL A 265 52.80 -37.37 -49.57
N GLU A 266 53.28 -38.14 -50.55
CA GLU A 266 54.26 -39.25 -50.55
C GLU A 266 54.46 -40.16 -49.31
N THR A 267 54.22 -41.46 -49.52
CA THR A 267 55.16 -42.60 -49.32
C THR A 267 54.39 -43.89 -49.67
N VAL A 268 54.56 -44.50 -50.84
CA VAL A 268 55.67 -45.40 -51.26
C VAL A 268 55.87 -46.57 -50.31
N GLY A 269 55.41 -47.75 -50.74
CA GLY A 269 55.78 -49.06 -50.22
C GLY A 269 55.70 -50.07 -51.39
N PHE A 270 56.72 -50.90 -51.55
CA PHE A 270 56.83 -51.91 -52.62
C PHE A 270 56.85 -53.31 -52.00
N ASP A 271 55.91 -54.12 -52.49
CA ASP A 271 55.82 -55.59 -52.66
C ASP A 271 56.72 -56.58 -51.91
N GLU A 272 56.04 -57.61 -51.38
CA GLU A 272 56.45 -58.98 -51.05
C GLU A 272 55.43 -59.90 -51.78
N ASP A 273 55.71 -61.05 -52.39
CA ASP A 273 56.92 -61.88 -52.55
C ASP A 273 56.78 -62.74 -53.85
N GLU A 274 57.75 -63.63 -54.14
CA GLU A 274 57.80 -64.70 -55.18
C GLU A 274 58.16 -64.36 -56.66
#